data_AF-A0A7J7NDV7-F1
#
_entry.id   AF-A0A7J7NDV7-F1
#
_cell.length_a   1.000
_cell.length_b   1.000
_cell.length_c   1.000
_cell.angle_alpha   90.00
_cell.angle_beta   90.00
_cell.angle_gamma   90.00
#
_symmetry.space_group_name_H-M   'P 1'
#
loop_
_entity.id
_entity.type
_entity.pdbx_description
1 polymer ?
#
loop_
_entity_poly.entity_id
_entity_poly.type
_entity_poly.pdbx_seq_one_letter_code
_entity_poly.pdbx_strand_id
1 'polypeptide(L)'
;MEEVDHLADERSKAQFDVEAMKIVWLVHNNNSMSRNELLDLLRAILRFAKITERQQEASMLRFYVDEPAFTDLHWGMFIPAIKGQGTEQQQQKWLALAYKMQIIGCYAQTELGHGSNVQGLETTATFDPKYDEFIINSPTLTSSKWWPEGLVADIGMKFGNGAYNTMDNDVLRFDHVSIPRDQMLMRVSQVTRQQLYVRQTVVADVSCALSWAVCIATRYSAVQRQFGSQDGGLETQVIDYKTQQNRLFPLVNSAYDYSELPELFAVYVPACTYEGDNVVLLLQVARFLMKTVSQLGSGKQPVGTTAYMGRVKHLLQCCSDIQQAEDWLKPTAILEAFEARVARMFVACARNISKMPSQEEGFAELSSDLV
;
A
#
# COMPACT_ATOMS: atom_id res chain seq x y z
N MET A 1 30.91 -25.54 -9.02
CA MET A 1 31.62 -24.28 -8.73
C MET A 1 31.75 -24.19 -7.22
N GLU A 2 32.82 -23.59 -6.72
CA GLU A 2 32.94 -23.27 -5.30
C GLU A 2 32.06 -22.04 -4.99
N GLU A 3 31.44 -21.99 -3.82
CA GLU A 3 30.60 -20.87 -3.39
C GLU A 3 31.49 -19.70 -2.91
N VAL A 4 32.15 -19.03 -3.85
CA VAL A 4 33.00 -17.87 -3.58
C VAL A 4 32.14 -16.63 -3.41
N ASP A 5 32.15 -16.04 -2.21
CA ASP A 5 31.43 -14.80 -1.93
C ASP A 5 32.16 -13.57 -2.51
N HIS A 6 31.86 -13.25 -3.77
CA HIS A 6 32.43 -12.10 -4.50
C HIS A 6 32.09 -10.71 -3.90
N LEU A 7 31.31 -10.65 -2.81
CA LEU A 7 31.01 -9.42 -2.06
C LEU A 7 31.57 -9.44 -0.62
N ALA A 8 32.43 -10.41 -0.26
CA ALA A 8 33.01 -10.52 1.08
C ALA A 8 33.77 -9.23 1.49
N ASP A 9 34.56 -8.67 0.59
CA ASP A 9 35.33 -7.43 0.83
C ASP A 9 34.40 -6.24 1.11
N GLU A 10 33.26 -6.12 0.40
CA GLU A 10 32.28 -5.07 0.65
C GLU A 10 31.56 -5.24 2.00
N ARG A 11 31.22 -6.48 2.38
CA ARG A 11 30.64 -6.75 3.72
C ARG A 11 31.64 -6.45 4.84
N SER A 12 32.94 -6.62 4.60
CA SER A 12 33.99 -6.28 5.58
C SER A 12 34.10 -4.79 5.91
N LYS A 13 33.60 -3.91 5.03
CA LYS A 13 33.57 -2.45 5.24
C LYS A 13 32.44 -1.99 6.17
N ALA A 14 31.53 -2.88 6.59
CA ALA A 14 30.39 -2.51 7.42
C ALA A 14 30.82 -2.00 8.80
N GLN A 15 30.40 -0.78 9.14
CA GLN A 15 30.71 -0.13 10.43
C GLN A 15 29.64 -0.37 11.51
N PHE A 16 28.80 -1.41 11.33
CA PHE A 16 27.71 -1.79 12.22
C PHE A 16 27.48 -3.30 12.17
N ASP A 17 26.84 -3.86 13.20
CA ASP A 17 26.43 -5.27 13.20
C ASP A 17 25.19 -5.50 12.34
N VAL A 18 25.33 -6.33 11.30
CA VAL A 18 24.27 -6.69 10.36
C VAL A 18 23.18 -7.55 11.02
N GLU A 19 23.51 -8.38 12.02
CA GLU A 19 22.50 -9.17 12.72
C GLU A 19 21.65 -8.29 13.67
N ALA A 20 22.26 -7.32 14.36
CA ALA A 20 21.52 -6.29 15.07
C ALA A 20 20.61 -5.46 14.13
N MET A 21 21.10 -5.08 12.94
CA MET A 21 20.29 -4.34 11.96
C MET A 21 19.11 -5.16 11.42
N LYS A 22 19.28 -6.48 11.21
CA LYS A 22 18.16 -7.38 10.86
C LYS A 22 17.09 -7.40 11.95
N ILE A 23 17.46 -7.39 13.23
CA ILE A 23 16.49 -7.34 14.33
C ILE A 23 15.70 -6.02 14.27
N VAL A 24 16.36 -4.88 14.03
CA VAL A 24 15.69 -3.58 13.84
C VAL A 24 14.70 -3.64 12.67
N TRP A 25 15.10 -4.22 11.54
CA TRP A 25 14.24 -4.38 10.35
C TRP A 25 13.01 -5.28 10.61
N LEU A 26 13.19 -6.43 11.27
CA LEU A 26 12.12 -7.38 11.58
C LEU A 26 11.13 -6.80 12.61
N VAL A 27 11.63 -6.05 13.60
CA VAL A 27 10.80 -5.33 14.58
C VAL A 27 10.01 -4.19 13.93
N HIS A 28 10.59 -3.49 12.94
CA HIS A 28 9.89 -2.43 12.22
C HIS A 28 8.78 -2.98 11.30
N ASN A 29 9.04 -4.12 10.64
CA ASN A 29 8.11 -4.75 9.69
C ASN A 29 7.22 -5.84 10.31
N ASN A 30 7.10 -5.92 11.65
CA ASN A 30 6.27 -6.88 12.39
C ASN A 30 6.53 -8.39 12.13
N ASN A 31 7.55 -8.76 11.37
CA ASN A 31 7.84 -10.15 11.00
C ASN A 31 8.76 -10.83 12.02
N SER A 32 8.17 -11.31 13.12
CA SER A 32 8.88 -12.10 14.14
C SER A 32 9.07 -13.57 13.71
N MET A 33 10.19 -13.88 13.04
CA MET A 33 10.71 -15.25 12.90
C MET A 33 12.24 -15.30 12.97
N SER A 34 12.75 -16.38 13.55
CA SER A 34 14.17 -16.73 13.55
C SER A 34 14.58 -17.48 12.28
N ARG A 35 15.90 -17.54 12.03
CA ARG A 35 16.51 -18.33 10.94
C ARG A 35 16.10 -19.81 10.97
N ASN A 36 15.79 -20.37 12.16
CA ASN A 36 15.38 -21.76 12.28
C ASN A 36 13.93 -21.96 11.84
N GLU A 37 13.03 -21.05 12.21
CA GLU A 37 11.63 -21.08 11.79
C GLU A 37 11.50 -20.87 10.27
N LEU A 38 12.36 -20.05 9.66
CA LEU A 38 12.44 -19.92 8.19
C LEU A 38 12.87 -21.24 7.52
N LEU A 39 13.83 -21.96 8.10
CA LEU A 39 14.29 -23.27 7.59
C LEU A 39 13.24 -24.37 7.79
N ASP A 40 12.47 -24.33 8.87
CA ASP A 40 11.34 -25.24 9.08
C ASP A 40 10.13 -24.88 8.22
N LEU A 41 9.91 -23.60 7.89
CA LEU A 41 8.94 -23.18 6.88
C LEU A 41 9.32 -23.67 5.48
N LEU A 42 10.61 -23.61 5.09
CA LEU A 42 11.11 -24.22 3.86
C LEU A 42 10.93 -25.76 3.82
N ARG A 43 11.06 -26.44 4.98
CA ARG A 43 10.73 -27.88 5.11
C ARG A 43 9.23 -28.15 5.12
N ALA A 44 8.41 -27.17 5.47
CA ALA A 44 6.94 -27.24 5.48
C ALA A 44 6.33 -26.88 4.12
N ILE A 45 6.97 -26.04 3.30
CA ILE A 45 6.67 -25.83 1.87
C ILE A 45 6.70 -27.16 1.12
N LEU A 46 7.66 -28.03 1.43
CA LEU A 46 7.71 -29.42 0.92
C LEU A 46 6.63 -30.35 1.52
N ARG A 47 5.70 -29.84 2.34
CA ARG A 47 4.65 -30.57 3.06
C ARG A 47 3.32 -29.79 3.14
N PHE A 48 2.87 -29.29 1.99
CA PHE A 48 1.65 -28.49 1.72
C PHE A 48 0.35 -28.86 2.49
N ALA A 49 0.22 -30.05 3.08
CA ALA A 49 -1.02 -30.58 3.64
C ALA A 49 -1.22 -30.39 5.16
N LYS A 50 -0.35 -29.66 5.88
CA LYS A 50 -0.45 -29.52 7.36
C LYS A 50 -0.40 -28.11 7.96
N ILE A 51 -0.17 -27.05 7.17
CA ILE A 51 0.04 -25.68 7.68
C ILE A 51 -1.31 -24.95 7.96
N THR A 52 -2.42 -25.50 7.49
CA THR A 52 -3.76 -24.88 7.52
C THR A 52 -4.35 -24.63 8.91
N GLU A 53 -3.78 -25.16 9.99
CA GLU A 53 -4.28 -24.95 11.36
C GLU A 53 -3.78 -23.64 12.01
N ARG A 54 -2.80 -22.92 11.42
CA ARG A 54 -2.26 -21.68 11.98
C ARG A 54 -2.23 -20.55 10.95
N GLN A 55 -3.18 -19.62 11.05
CA GLN A 55 -3.37 -18.52 10.08
C GLN A 55 -2.14 -17.62 9.90
N GLN A 56 -1.34 -17.42 10.95
CA GLN A 56 -0.16 -16.55 10.91
C GLN A 56 0.99 -17.18 10.13
N GLU A 57 1.28 -18.47 10.36
CA GLU A 57 2.24 -19.26 9.59
C GLU A 57 1.80 -19.39 8.12
N ALA A 58 0.50 -19.62 7.88
CA ALA A 58 -0.08 -19.66 6.53
C ALA A 58 -0.02 -18.30 5.81
N SER A 59 0.04 -17.17 6.53
CA SER A 59 0.22 -15.84 5.93
C SER A 59 1.67 -15.58 5.54
N MET A 60 2.63 -15.97 6.39
CA MET A 60 4.05 -15.95 6.02
C MET A 60 4.34 -16.86 4.84
N LEU A 61 3.68 -18.03 4.77
CA LEU A 61 3.81 -18.95 3.65
C LEU A 61 3.45 -18.30 2.31
N ARG A 62 2.28 -17.63 2.21
CA ARG A 62 1.89 -16.93 0.97
C ARG A 62 2.85 -15.80 0.62
N PHE A 63 3.26 -15.00 1.61
CA PHE A 63 4.26 -13.94 1.43
C PHE A 63 5.61 -14.46 0.88
N TYR A 64 6.04 -15.67 1.24
CA TYR A 64 7.25 -16.30 0.69
C TYR A 64 7.03 -17.14 -0.58
N VAL A 65 5.79 -17.28 -1.06
CA VAL A 65 5.50 -17.83 -2.39
C VAL A 65 5.67 -16.75 -3.46
N ASP A 66 5.40 -15.48 -3.13
CA ASP A 66 5.63 -14.28 -3.95
C ASP A 66 4.98 -14.32 -5.36
N GLU A 67 3.95 -15.15 -5.51
CA GLU A 67 3.14 -15.32 -6.71
C GLU A 67 1.71 -14.83 -6.42
N PRO A 68 1.21 -13.77 -7.08
CA PRO A 68 -0.15 -13.27 -6.86
C PRO A 68 -1.20 -14.34 -7.20
N ALA A 69 -2.03 -14.73 -6.22
CA ALA A 69 -3.05 -15.76 -6.40
C ALA A 69 -4.40 -15.43 -5.75
N PHE A 70 -5.50 -16.02 -6.26
CA PHE A 70 -6.88 -15.81 -5.76
C PHE A 70 -7.07 -15.99 -4.24
N THR A 71 -6.13 -16.67 -3.56
CA THR A 71 -6.10 -16.76 -2.11
C THR A 71 -5.94 -15.41 -1.41
N ASP A 72 -5.34 -14.42 -2.06
CA ASP A 72 -4.96 -13.18 -1.41
C ASP A 72 -6.15 -12.24 -1.23
N LEU A 73 -7.03 -12.10 -2.23
CA LEU A 73 -8.36 -11.50 -2.00
C LEU A 73 -9.22 -12.34 -1.04
N HIS A 74 -9.09 -13.66 -1.02
CA HIS A 74 -9.88 -14.50 -0.10
C HIS A 74 -9.53 -14.25 1.38
N TRP A 75 -8.24 -14.29 1.72
CA TRP A 75 -7.75 -14.10 3.09
C TRP A 75 -7.66 -12.61 3.47
N GLY A 76 -7.32 -11.74 2.53
CA GLY A 76 -7.14 -10.30 2.75
C GLY A 76 -8.43 -9.49 2.71
N MET A 77 -9.39 -9.83 1.84
CA MET A 77 -10.60 -9.00 1.62
C MET A 77 -11.91 -9.70 1.92
N PHE A 78 -12.18 -10.89 1.35
CA PHE A 78 -13.46 -11.60 1.53
C PHE A 78 -13.73 -11.97 3.00
N ILE A 79 -12.81 -12.72 3.63
CA ILE A 79 -12.90 -13.09 5.04
C ILE A 79 -12.99 -11.85 5.96
N PRO A 80 -12.13 -10.81 5.81
CA PRO A 80 -12.21 -9.61 6.62
C PRO A 80 -13.45 -8.74 6.37
N ALA A 81 -14.03 -8.75 5.16
CA ALA A 81 -15.31 -8.09 4.88
C ALA A 81 -16.46 -8.76 5.65
N ILE A 82 -16.53 -10.10 5.64
CA ILE A 82 -17.52 -10.86 6.43
C ILE A 82 -17.34 -10.58 7.94
N LYS A 83 -16.10 -10.55 8.45
CA LYS A 83 -15.81 -10.16 9.85
C LYS A 83 -16.25 -8.72 10.17
N GLY A 84 -15.94 -7.77 9.29
CA GLY A 84 -16.19 -6.35 9.50
C GLY A 84 -17.66 -5.95 9.37
N GLN A 85 -18.39 -6.59 8.46
CA GLN A 85 -19.71 -6.15 8.00
C GLN A 85 -20.84 -7.16 8.25
N GLY A 86 -20.55 -8.44 8.47
CA GLY A 86 -21.55 -9.47 8.74
C GLY A 86 -21.94 -9.58 10.22
N THR A 87 -23.20 -9.94 10.50
CA THR A 87 -23.67 -10.23 11.87
C THR A 87 -22.97 -11.45 12.46
N GLU A 88 -23.13 -11.70 13.77
CA GLU A 88 -22.54 -12.88 14.41
C GLU A 88 -23.03 -14.20 13.79
N GLN A 89 -24.31 -14.30 13.40
CA GLN A 89 -24.85 -15.48 12.72
C GLN A 89 -24.25 -15.63 11.31
N GLN A 90 -24.11 -14.53 10.57
CA GLN A 90 -23.48 -14.53 9.24
C GLN A 90 -21.99 -14.92 9.33
N GLN A 91 -21.27 -14.43 10.34
CA GLN A 91 -19.89 -14.79 10.59
C GLN A 91 -19.76 -16.28 10.95
N GLN A 92 -20.61 -16.81 11.83
CA GLN A 92 -20.61 -18.24 12.19
C GLN A 92 -20.90 -19.14 10.98
N LYS A 93 -21.86 -18.75 10.12
CA LYS A 93 -22.22 -19.46 8.87
C LYS A 93 -21.07 -19.43 7.85
N TRP A 94 -20.63 -18.25 7.45
CA TRP A 94 -19.76 -18.09 6.28
C TRP A 94 -18.27 -18.24 6.58
N LEU A 95 -17.77 -17.76 7.74
CA LEU A 95 -16.35 -17.91 8.08
C LEU A 95 -15.98 -19.37 8.37
N ALA A 96 -16.91 -20.18 8.88
CA ALA A 96 -16.68 -21.60 9.13
C ALA A 96 -16.48 -22.42 7.83
N LEU A 97 -17.01 -21.94 6.71
CA LEU A 97 -16.79 -22.50 5.38
C LEU A 97 -15.50 -21.94 4.75
N ALA A 98 -15.34 -20.62 4.79
CA ALA A 98 -14.18 -19.92 4.21
C ALA A 98 -12.85 -20.37 4.85
N TYR A 99 -12.78 -20.45 6.19
CA TYR A 99 -11.57 -20.93 6.89
C TYR A 99 -11.22 -22.40 6.64
N LYS A 100 -12.10 -23.17 6.00
CA LYS A 100 -11.85 -24.55 5.58
C LYS A 100 -11.65 -24.66 4.07
N MET A 101 -11.57 -23.54 3.35
CA MET A 101 -11.59 -23.46 1.88
C MET A 101 -12.78 -24.22 1.25
N GLN A 102 -13.89 -24.38 1.98
CA GLN A 102 -15.13 -25.01 1.48
C GLN A 102 -15.95 -24.05 0.61
N ILE A 103 -15.68 -22.75 0.74
CA ILE A 103 -15.99 -21.72 -0.24
C ILE A 103 -14.72 -20.90 -0.48
N ILE A 104 -14.48 -20.54 -1.74
CA ILE A 104 -13.53 -19.50 -2.15
C ILE A 104 -14.38 -18.28 -2.51
N GLY A 105 -13.81 -17.08 -2.43
CA GLY A 105 -14.56 -15.84 -2.65
C GLY A 105 -13.65 -14.62 -2.67
N CYS A 106 -14.01 -13.64 -3.49
CA CYS A 106 -13.23 -12.45 -3.78
C CYS A 106 -13.90 -11.17 -3.24
N TYR A 107 -13.50 -10.00 -3.77
CA TYR A 107 -14.07 -8.71 -3.39
C TYR A 107 -14.60 -7.91 -4.58
N ALA A 108 -15.82 -8.26 -5.04
CA ALA A 108 -16.45 -7.72 -6.24
C ALA A 108 -17.02 -6.29 -6.08
N GLN A 109 -16.18 -5.32 -5.70
CA GLN A 109 -16.57 -3.91 -5.56
C GLN A 109 -16.50 -3.15 -6.89
N THR A 110 -15.30 -3.06 -7.48
CA THR A 110 -14.97 -2.22 -8.65
C THR A 110 -15.78 -2.57 -9.88
N GLU A 111 -16.19 -1.54 -10.63
CA GLU A 111 -16.91 -1.63 -11.91
C GLU A 111 -16.12 -0.99 -13.04
N LEU A 112 -16.41 -1.38 -14.28
CA LEU A 112 -15.79 -0.83 -15.49
C LEU A 112 -15.94 0.71 -15.58
N GLY A 113 -17.04 1.28 -15.08
CA GLY A 113 -17.23 2.73 -14.95
C GLY A 113 -16.69 3.36 -13.65
N HIS A 114 -16.48 2.57 -12.59
CA HIS A 114 -16.36 3.08 -11.23
C HIS A 114 -15.36 2.28 -10.35
N GLY A 115 -14.15 2.84 -10.22
CA GLY A 115 -13.15 2.47 -9.20
C GLY A 115 -13.21 3.40 -7.98
N SER A 116 -12.36 4.44 -7.97
CA SER A 116 -12.20 5.36 -6.84
C SER A 116 -13.50 6.05 -6.37
N ASN A 117 -14.48 6.25 -7.27
CA ASN A 117 -15.81 6.75 -6.90
C ASN A 117 -16.77 5.60 -6.54
N VAL A 118 -16.57 5.00 -5.36
CA VAL A 118 -17.41 3.91 -4.83
C VAL A 118 -18.87 4.35 -4.59
N GLN A 119 -19.15 5.66 -4.49
CA GLN A 119 -20.53 6.17 -4.41
C GLN A 119 -21.25 6.26 -5.76
N GLY A 120 -20.52 6.05 -6.88
CA GLY A 120 -21.08 6.05 -8.23
C GLY A 120 -21.46 4.67 -8.77
N LEU A 121 -21.21 3.58 -8.03
CA LEU A 121 -21.47 2.21 -8.48
C LEU A 121 -22.90 2.01 -9.00
N GLU A 122 -23.02 1.39 -10.17
CA GLU A 122 -24.25 1.21 -10.93
C GLU A 122 -24.93 -0.15 -10.66
N THR A 123 -24.22 -1.16 -10.12
CA THR A 123 -24.84 -2.46 -9.76
C THR A 123 -25.93 -2.26 -8.73
N THR A 124 -27.17 -2.66 -9.05
CA THR A 124 -28.31 -2.52 -8.14
C THR A 124 -28.54 -3.79 -7.32
N ALA A 125 -29.03 -3.61 -6.09
CA ALA A 125 -29.50 -4.67 -5.21
C ALA A 125 -30.92 -4.33 -4.71
N THR A 126 -31.93 -4.76 -5.45
CA THR A 126 -33.34 -4.40 -5.21
C THR A 126 -34.01 -5.48 -4.36
N PHE A 127 -34.56 -5.12 -3.20
CA PHE A 127 -35.28 -6.06 -2.33
C PHE A 127 -36.66 -6.41 -2.91
N ASP A 128 -36.96 -7.69 -3.11
CA ASP A 128 -38.30 -8.19 -3.44
C ASP A 128 -38.97 -8.75 -2.15
N PRO A 129 -39.96 -8.03 -1.59
CA PRO A 129 -40.69 -8.47 -0.39
C PRO A 129 -41.63 -9.66 -0.64
N LYS A 130 -41.83 -10.10 -1.89
CA LYS A 130 -42.68 -11.26 -2.23
C LYS A 130 -41.98 -12.58 -1.94
N TYR A 131 -40.65 -12.64 -2.11
CA TYR A 131 -39.84 -13.85 -1.94
C TYR A 131 -38.81 -13.75 -0.80
N ASP A 132 -38.65 -12.56 -0.21
CA ASP A 132 -37.62 -12.24 0.80
C ASP A 132 -36.18 -12.37 0.24
N GLU A 133 -35.99 -11.81 -0.96
CA GLU A 133 -34.74 -11.86 -1.73
C GLU A 133 -34.25 -10.46 -2.11
N PHE A 134 -32.96 -10.34 -2.44
CA PHE A 134 -32.43 -9.22 -3.22
C PHE A 134 -32.18 -9.69 -4.66
N ILE A 135 -32.71 -8.93 -5.62
CA ILE A 135 -32.40 -9.07 -7.05
C ILE A 135 -31.16 -8.20 -7.33
N ILE A 136 -30.05 -8.85 -7.67
CA ILE A 136 -28.79 -8.21 -8.04
C ILE A 136 -28.74 -8.06 -9.56
N ASN A 137 -28.45 -6.85 -10.07
CA ASN A 137 -28.46 -6.59 -11.50
C ASN A 137 -27.39 -5.56 -11.93
N SER A 138 -26.77 -5.80 -13.09
CA SER A 138 -25.85 -4.89 -13.77
C SER A 138 -26.55 -4.21 -14.96
N PRO A 139 -27.21 -3.06 -14.75
CA PRO A 139 -28.10 -2.44 -15.74
C PRO A 139 -27.41 -2.01 -17.05
N THR A 140 -26.13 -1.65 -16.98
CA THR A 140 -25.33 -1.11 -18.10
C THR A 140 -24.10 -1.97 -18.36
N LEU A 141 -23.36 -1.71 -19.45
CA LEU A 141 -22.05 -2.34 -19.65
C LEU A 141 -21.03 -1.84 -18.61
N THR A 142 -21.08 -0.55 -18.25
CA THR A 142 -20.19 0.09 -17.28
C THR A 142 -20.40 -0.42 -15.86
N SER A 143 -21.62 -0.88 -15.52
CA SER A 143 -21.95 -1.56 -14.26
C SER A 143 -21.41 -3.00 -14.12
N SER A 144 -20.71 -3.53 -15.12
CA SER A 144 -20.04 -4.83 -15.01
C SER A 144 -18.90 -4.71 -14.00
N LYS A 145 -18.80 -5.65 -13.05
CA LYS A 145 -17.67 -5.75 -12.14
C LYS A 145 -16.42 -6.04 -12.95
N TRP A 146 -15.32 -5.35 -12.66
CA TRP A 146 -14.09 -5.39 -13.46
C TRP A 146 -12.88 -5.19 -12.54
N TRP A 147 -11.87 -6.05 -12.65
CA TRP A 147 -10.67 -6.22 -11.77
C TRP A 147 -10.73 -7.24 -10.61
N PRO A 148 -11.87 -7.60 -9.97
CA PRO A 148 -11.87 -8.63 -8.92
C PRO A 148 -11.31 -9.96 -9.43
N GLU A 149 -10.69 -10.74 -8.57
CA GLU A 149 -9.99 -11.98 -8.94
C GLU A 149 -10.90 -13.20 -8.74
N GLY A 150 -10.70 -14.28 -9.51
CA GLY A 150 -11.37 -15.58 -9.36
C GLY A 150 -12.90 -15.54 -9.42
N LEU A 151 -13.47 -15.15 -10.57
CA LEU A 151 -14.93 -15.08 -10.76
C LEU A 151 -15.47 -15.95 -11.92
N VAL A 152 -15.45 -15.48 -13.17
CA VAL A 152 -16.19 -16.05 -14.31
C VAL A 152 -15.43 -15.97 -15.65
N ALA A 153 -14.74 -14.87 -15.94
CA ALA A 153 -13.97 -14.67 -17.17
C ALA A 153 -12.82 -13.65 -17.00
N ASP A 154 -11.59 -14.03 -17.36
CA ASP A 154 -10.39 -13.18 -17.28
C ASP A 154 -10.49 -11.94 -18.20
N ILE A 155 -10.08 -10.77 -17.70
CA ILE A 155 -10.07 -9.49 -18.44
C ILE A 155 -8.95 -9.37 -19.49
N GLY A 156 -7.99 -10.27 -19.47
CA GLY A 156 -6.87 -10.35 -20.42
C GLY A 156 -5.48 -10.17 -19.78
N MET A 157 -4.48 -10.09 -20.67
CA MET A 157 -3.08 -9.88 -20.28
C MET A 157 -2.88 -8.54 -19.56
N LYS A 158 -2.08 -8.60 -18.51
CA LYS A 158 -1.75 -7.50 -17.60
C LYS A 158 -0.28 -7.11 -17.79
N PHE A 159 0.11 -5.93 -17.31
CA PHE A 159 1.47 -5.41 -17.53
C PHE A 159 2.55 -6.28 -16.86
N GLY A 160 3.68 -6.46 -17.55
CA GLY A 160 4.78 -7.35 -17.13
C GLY A 160 4.81 -8.69 -17.87
N ASN A 161 5.96 -9.36 -17.81
CA ASN A 161 6.03 -10.81 -17.96
C ASN A 161 5.83 -11.40 -16.55
N GLY A 162 5.14 -12.54 -16.43
CA GLY A 162 4.73 -13.03 -15.11
C GLY A 162 3.90 -11.97 -14.39
N ALA A 163 4.32 -11.56 -13.19
CA ALA A 163 3.63 -10.60 -12.34
C ALA A 163 2.14 -10.99 -12.17
N TYR A 164 1.24 -10.00 -12.15
CA TYR A 164 -0.21 -10.22 -12.07
C TYR A 164 -0.82 -11.07 -13.21
N ASN A 165 -0.07 -11.53 -14.23
CA ASN A 165 -0.61 -12.49 -15.22
C ASN A 165 -0.81 -13.91 -14.65
N THR A 166 -0.31 -14.20 -13.45
CA THR A 166 -0.67 -15.40 -12.67
C THR A 166 -2.06 -15.29 -12.03
N MET A 167 -2.59 -14.06 -11.92
CA MET A 167 -3.86 -13.74 -11.30
C MET A 167 -5.01 -13.67 -12.33
N ASP A 168 -6.11 -14.34 -12.02
CA ASP A 168 -7.35 -14.35 -12.78
C ASP A 168 -8.23 -13.12 -12.45
N ASN A 169 -7.70 -11.91 -12.66
CA ASN A 169 -8.50 -10.67 -12.62
C ASN A 169 -9.61 -10.72 -13.69
N ASP A 170 -10.84 -10.38 -13.31
CA ASP A 170 -12.05 -10.94 -13.93
C ASP A 170 -13.12 -9.88 -14.25
N VAL A 171 -14.09 -10.26 -15.09
CA VAL A 171 -15.31 -9.51 -15.39
C VAL A 171 -16.59 -10.30 -15.08
N LEU A 172 -17.38 -9.78 -14.13
CA LEU A 172 -18.66 -10.35 -13.72
C LEU A 172 -19.81 -9.38 -14.01
N ARG A 173 -20.89 -9.90 -14.60
CA ARG A 173 -22.14 -9.17 -14.83
C ARG A 173 -23.32 -9.95 -14.26
N PHE A 174 -24.19 -9.27 -13.51
CA PHE A 174 -25.43 -9.85 -13.00
C PHE A 174 -26.60 -9.56 -13.94
N ASP A 175 -27.37 -10.58 -14.30
CA ASP A 175 -28.67 -10.45 -14.95
C ASP A 175 -29.74 -10.97 -13.98
N HIS A 176 -30.39 -10.04 -13.27
CA HIS A 176 -31.49 -10.28 -12.33
C HIS A 176 -31.30 -11.48 -11.37
N VAL A 177 -30.11 -11.59 -10.77
CA VAL A 177 -29.73 -12.73 -9.90
C VAL A 177 -30.37 -12.57 -8.52
N SER A 178 -31.31 -13.45 -8.17
CA SER A 178 -31.86 -13.56 -6.81
C SER A 178 -30.82 -14.09 -5.82
N ILE A 179 -30.72 -13.44 -4.66
CA ILE A 179 -30.08 -13.97 -3.45
C ILE A 179 -31.02 -13.82 -2.23
N PRO A 180 -31.12 -14.80 -1.32
CA PRO A 180 -31.87 -14.66 -0.08
C PRO A 180 -31.47 -13.43 0.75
N ARG A 181 -32.44 -12.79 1.41
CA ARG A 181 -32.24 -11.61 2.26
C ARG A 181 -31.11 -11.75 3.28
N ASP A 182 -30.89 -12.95 3.83
CA ASP A 182 -29.86 -13.23 4.84
C ASP A 182 -28.41 -13.13 4.33
N GLN A 183 -28.22 -12.93 3.02
CA GLN A 183 -26.89 -12.80 2.40
C GLN A 183 -26.36 -11.36 2.37
N MET A 184 -27.22 -10.34 2.52
CA MET A 184 -26.77 -8.96 2.73
C MET A 184 -26.06 -8.84 4.08
N LEU A 185 -24.80 -8.38 4.12
CA LEU A 185 -24.03 -8.23 5.36
C LEU A 185 -24.60 -7.11 6.25
N MET A 186 -25.13 -7.48 7.43
CA MET A 186 -26.06 -6.64 8.21
C MET A 186 -25.55 -6.07 9.56
N ARG A 187 -24.22 -6.00 9.78
CA ARG A 187 -23.65 -5.52 11.07
C ARG A 187 -23.66 -4.00 11.23
N VAL A 188 -23.19 -3.27 10.22
CA VAL A 188 -23.09 -1.79 10.25
C VAL A 188 -24.31 -1.15 9.59
N SER A 189 -24.81 -1.79 8.53
CA SER A 189 -26.08 -1.49 7.91
C SER A 189 -26.98 -2.71 8.06
N GLN A 190 -27.86 -2.70 9.05
CA GLN A 190 -29.20 -3.18 8.75
C GLN A 190 -29.84 -2.16 7.78
N VAL A 191 -31.12 -2.33 7.45
CA VAL A 191 -31.92 -1.18 7.02
C VAL A 191 -32.37 -0.48 8.32
N THR A 192 -31.54 0.26 9.07
CA THR A 192 -30.38 1.16 8.78
C THR A 192 -29.10 0.85 9.61
N ARG A 193 -27.93 1.52 9.50
CA ARG A 193 -27.18 2.16 8.37
C ARG A 193 -25.73 2.54 8.77
N GLN A 194 -24.75 2.03 8.01
CA GLN A 194 -23.36 2.48 7.70
C GLN A 194 -22.40 3.04 8.78
N GLN A 195 -21.21 2.43 8.83
CA GLN A 195 -19.91 3.12 9.01
C GLN A 195 -18.82 2.49 8.09
N LEU A 196 -17.70 3.19 7.90
CA LEU A 196 -16.58 2.86 7.00
C LEU A 196 -15.32 2.49 7.80
N TYR A 197 -14.38 1.75 7.20
CA TYR A 197 -13.11 1.33 7.82
C TYR A 197 -11.94 1.57 6.83
N VAL A 198 -10.73 1.85 7.35
CA VAL A 198 -9.50 2.07 6.57
C VAL A 198 -8.39 1.18 7.16
N ARG A 199 -7.43 0.70 6.35
CA ARG A 199 -6.41 -0.28 6.76
C ARG A 199 -4.97 0.20 6.63
N GLN A 200 -4.08 -0.56 7.28
CA GLN A 200 -2.68 -0.22 7.55
C GLN A 200 -1.67 -1.01 6.70
N THR A 201 -2.12 -2.04 5.97
CA THR A 201 -1.24 -3.05 5.34
C THR A 201 -0.39 -2.50 4.20
N VAL A 202 -0.98 -1.77 3.24
CA VAL A 202 -0.32 -1.32 2.00
C VAL A 202 1.01 -0.60 2.25
N VAL A 203 1.15 0.13 3.36
CA VAL A 203 2.38 0.86 3.69
C VAL A 203 3.55 -0.08 4.03
N ALA A 204 3.28 -1.23 4.66
CA ALA A 204 4.29 -2.26 4.89
C ALA A 204 4.71 -2.93 3.57
N ASP A 205 3.75 -3.14 2.67
CA ASP A 205 3.99 -3.73 1.34
C ASP A 205 4.88 -2.81 0.48
N VAL A 206 4.66 -1.48 0.50
CA VAL A 206 5.56 -0.50 -0.14
C VAL A 206 6.98 -0.60 0.44
N SER A 207 7.07 -0.67 1.77
CA SER A 207 8.33 -0.80 2.50
C SER A 207 9.02 -2.16 2.28
N CYS A 208 8.37 -3.11 1.58
CA CYS A 208 8.94 -4.39 1.20
C CYS A 208 9.26 -4.50 -0.31
N ALA A 209 8.41 -4.00 -1.20
CA ALA A 209 8.70 -4.01 -2.63
C ALA A 209 9.82 -3.04 -3.03
N LEU A 210 9.81 -1.81 -2.48
CA LEU A 210 10.95 -0.90 -2.66
C LEU A 210 12.22 -1.49 -2.01
N SER A 211 12.04 -2.20 -0.89
CA SER A 211 13.07 -2.96 -0.17
C SER A 211 13.88 -3.86 -1.09
N TRP A 212 13.19 -4.58 -1.95
CA TRP A 212 13.82 -5.53 -2.83
C TRP A 212 14.65 -4.81 -3.89
N ALA A 213 13.98 -3.95 -4.68
CA ALA A 213 14.57 -3.18 -5.79
C ALA A 213 15.92 -2.53 -5.47
N VAL A 214 16.05 -1.99 -4.26
CA VAL A 214 17.24 -1.24 -3.85
C VAL A 214 18.42 -2.13 -3.51
N CYS A 215 18.24 -3.30 -2.89
CA CYS A 215 19.40 -4.16 -2.63
C CYS A 215 19.96 -4.80 -3.91
N ILE A 216 19.12 -5.02 -4.93
CA ILE A 216 19.58 -5.36 -6.30
C ILE A 216 20.54 -4.28 -6.79
N ALA A 217 20.07 -3.03 -6.76
CA ALA A 217 20.83 -1.91 -7.28
C ALA A 217 22.11 -1.67 -6.47
N THR A 218 22.12 -1.89 -5.15
CA THR A 218 23.33 -1.83 -4.31
C THR A 218 24.30 -2.98 -4.60
N ARG A 219 23.86 -4.24 -4.59
CA ARG A 219 24.73 -5.40 -4.89
C ARG A 219 25.29 -5.33 -6.31
N TYR A 220 24.44 -5.05 -7.30
CA TYR A 220 24.85 -4.89 -8.68
C TYR A 220 25.81 -3.71 -8.84
N SER A 221 25.55 -2.54 -8.24
CA SER A 221 26.46 -1.40 -8.36
C SER A 221 27.81 -1.62 -7.67
N ALA A 222 27.86 -2.51 -6.67
CA ALA A 222 29.09 -2.89 -5.99
C ALA A 222 29.92 -3.94 -6.77
N VAL A 223 29.29 -4.82 -7.55
CA VAL A 223 29.98 -5.79 -8.42
C VAL A 223 30.35 -5.16 -9.78
N GLN A 224 29.43 -4.43 -10.39
CA GLN A 224 29.60 -3.85 -11.73
C GLN A 224 30.69 -2.78 -11.69
N ARG A 225 31.71 -2.97 -12.54
CA ARG A 225 32.74 -1.98 -12.84
C ARG A 225 32.53 -1.44 -14.25
N GLN A 226 32.74 -0.15 -14.46
CA GLN A 226 32.65 0.47 -15.80
C GLN A 226 33.31 1.85 -15.78
N PHE A 227 34.16 2.14 -16.77
CA PHE A 227 35.00 3.33 -16.86
C PHE A 227 35.98 3.49 -15.67
N GLY A 228 36.70 4.61 -15.65
CA GLY A 228 37.57 5.00 -14.52
C GLY A 228 38.82 4.14 -14.29
N SER A 229 39.14 3.20 -15.20
CA SER A 229 40.44 2.53 -15.21
C SER A 229 41.57 3.55 -15.30
N GLN A 230 42.55 3.44 -14.40
CA GLN A 230 43.83 4.15 -14.47
C GLN A 230 44.90 3.16 -14.95
N ASP A 231 45.65 3.55 -15.98
CA ASP A 231 46.81 2.83 -16.54
C ASP A 231 46.58 1.33 -16.83
N GLY A 232 45.36 0.94 -17.21
CA GLY A 232 45.00 -0.45 -17.52
C GLY A 232 44.65 -1.31 -16.30
N GLY A 233 44.57 -0.72 -15.11
CA GLY A 233 44.04 -1.37 -13.91
C GLY A 233 42.52 -1.62 -13.98
N LEU A 234 41.97 -2.24 -12.93
CA LEU A 234 40.53 -2.51 -12.82
C LEU A 234 39.70 -1.22 -12.94
N GLU A 235 38.60 -1.30 -13.67
CA GLU A 235 37.60 -0.23 -13.75
C GLU A 235 36.97 0.09 -12.38
N THR A 236 36.47 1.30 -12.21
CA THR A 236 35.84 1.76 -10.96
C THR A 236 34.49 1.07 -10.74
N GLN A 237 34.14 0.72 -9.50
CA GLN A 237 32.81 0.17 -9.18
C GLN A 237 31.77 1.28 -9.38
N VAL A 238 30.65 0.98 -10.06
CA VAL A 238 29.71 2.05 -10.42
C VAL A 238 29.02 2.68 -9.21
N ILE A 239 29.02 2.01 -8.04
CA ILE A 239 28.60 2.56 -6.75
C ILE A 239 29.50 3.71 -6.24
N ASP A 240 30.75 3.84 -6.69
CA ASP A 240 31.65 4.91 -6.26
C ASP A 240 31.30 6.26 -6.92
N TYR A 241 30.62 6.24 -8.07
CA TYR A 241 30.22 7.45 -8.78
C TYR A 241 29.10 8.19 -8.04
N LYS A 242 29.33 9.47 -7.74
CA LYS A 242 28.36 10.34 -7.03
C LYS A 242 27.00 10.42 -7.72
N THR A 243 26.94 10.28 -9.05
CA THR A 243 25.69 10.18 -9.81
C THR A 243 24.88 8.92 -9.50
N GLN A 244 25.54 7.78 -9.25
CA GLN A 244 24.89 6.54 -8.83
C GLN A 244 24.49 6.62 -7.35
N GLN A 245 25.38 7.12 -6.48
CA GLN A 245 25.10 7.33 -5.05
C GLN A 245 23.87 8.23 -4.84
N ASN A 246 23.77 9.35 -5.56
CA ASN A 246 22.63 10.28 -5.48
C ASN A 246 21.31 9.69 -6.00
N ARG A 247 21.35 8.65 -6.85
CA ARG A 247 20.16 7.94 -7.34
C ARG A 247 19.72 6.80 -6.42
N LEU A 248 20.69 6.17 -5.76
CA LEU A 248 20.49 4.92 -5.04
C LEU A 248 20.36 5.12 -3.52
N PHE A 249 21.26 5.88 -2.90
CA PHE A 249 21.30 6.02 -1.43
C PHE A 249 20.05 6.68 -0.82
N PRO A 250 19.35 7.62 -1.47
CA PRO A 250 18.05 8.09 -1.00
C PRO A 250 17.00 6.98 -0.95
N LEU A 251 17.11 5.96 -1.80
CA LEU A 251 16.23 4.80 -1.81
C LEU A 251 16.67 3.76 -0.76
N VAL A 252 17.98 3.61 -0.48
CA VAL A 252 18.51 2.74 0.61
C VAL A 252 17.97 3.13 1.98
N ASN A 253 17.76 4.44 2.22
CA ASN A 253 17.07 4.93 3.42
C ASN A 253 15.58 4.52 3.52
N SER A 254 15.06 3.81 2.52
CA SER A 254 13.68 3.35 2.43
C SER A 254 13.54 1.83 2.21
N ALA A 255 14.65 1.04 2.19
CA ALA A 255 14.62 -0.27 1.50
C ALA A 255 15.80 -1.29 1.68
N TYR A 256 15.51 -2.55 2.08
CA TYR A 256 16.32 -3.80 1.91
C TYR A 256 15.39 -5.07 1.93
N ASP A 257 15.46 -6.16 1.14
CA ASP A 257 16.44 -6.68 0.16
C ASP A 257 15.91 -7.96 -0.61
N TYR A 258 15.86 -7.98 -1.97
CA TYR A 258 15.80 -9.16 -2.88
C TYR A 258 15.80 -8.78 -4.40
N SER A 259 15.97 -9.74 -5.34
CA SER A 259 16.35 -9.43 -6.74
C SER A 259 15.50 -9.90 -7.94
N GLU A 260 14.64 -9.02 -8.49
CA GLU A 260 14.33 -8.94 -9.95
C GLU A 260 13.54 -7.66 -10.36
N LEU A 261 14.23 -6.62 -10.89
CA LEU A 261 13.65 -5.27 -11.08
C LEU A 261 12.40 -5.15 -11.99
N PRO A 262 12.34 -5.73 -13.20
CA PRO A 262 11.25 -5.43 -14.14
C PRO A 262 9.91 -6.05 -13.73
N GLU A 263 9.96 -7.27 -13.21
CA GLU A 263 8.77 -8.00 -12.73
C GLU A 263 8.28 -7.40 -11.41
N LEU A 264 9.19 -7.09 -10.47
CA LEU A 264 8.88 -6.36 -9.24
C LEU A 264 8.16 -5.03 -9.49
N PHE A 265 8.59 -4.24 -10.49
CA PHE A 265 7.88 -3.01 -10.85
C PHE A 265 6.48 -3.30 -11.42
N ALA A 266 6.32 -4.36 -12.22
CA ALA A 266 5.03 -4.74 -12.77
C ALA A 266 4.05 -5.33 -11.73
N VAL A 267 4.56 -6.09 -10.75
CA VAL A 267 3.79 -6.55 -9.58
C VAL A 267 3.37 -5.37 -8.71
N TYR A 268 4.24 -4.36 -8.52
CA TYR A 268 3.99 -3.33 -7.51
C TYR A 268 3.27 -2.06 -8.01
N VAL A 269 3.32 -1.75 -9.31
CA VAL A 269 2.63 -0.55 -9.84
C VAL A 269 1.10 -0.49 -9.60
N PRO A 270 0.33 -1.60 -9.50
CA PRO A 270 -1.09 -1.56 -9.12
C PRO A 270 -1.37 -0.96 -7.73
N ALA A 271 -0.39 -0.98 -6.81
CA ALA A 271 -0.52 -0.41 -5.47
C ALA A 271 -0.70 1.12 -5.44
N CYS A 272 -0.52 1.79 -6.58
CA CYS A 272 -0.84 3.20 -6.77
C CYS A 272 -2.34 3.46 -7.05
N THR A 273 -3.15 2.41 -7.21
CA THR A 273 -4.53 2.48 -7.72
C THR A 273 -5.52 1.59 -6.96
N TYR A 274 -5.12 0.39 -6.49
CA TYR A 274 -5.98 -0.41 -5.60
C TYR A 274 -6.12 0.22 -4.20
N GLU A 275 -7.18 -0.10 -3.47
CA GLU A 275 -7.64 0.57 -2.22
C GLU A 275 -7.91 2.09 -2.33
N GLY A 276 -7.48 2.75 -3.40
CA GLY A 276 -7.79 4.13 -3.76
C GLY A 276 -6.67 4.75 -4.59
N ASP A 277 -7.03 5.44 -5.67
CA ASP A 277 -6.07 6.21 -6.47
C ASP A 277 -5.25 7.19 -5.61
N ASN A 278 -3.93 7.18 -5.76
CA ASN A 278 -3.00 7.98 -4.95
C ASN A 278 -3.32 9.49 -4.96
N VAL A 279 -3.74 10.06 -6.09
CA VAL A 279 -4.09 11.49 -6.17
C VAL A 279 -5.41 11.76 -5.43
N VAL A 280 -6.40 10.87 -5.57
CA VAL A 280 -7.66 10.94 -4.80
C VAL A 280 -7.40 10.81 -3.29
N LEU A 281 -6.49 9.94 -2.86
CA LEU A 281 -6.09 9.81 -1.45
C LEU A 281 -5.35 11.06 -0.93
N LEU A 282 -4.41 11.60 -1.70
CA LEU A 282 -3.72 12.85 -1.34
C LEU A 282 -4.70 14.04 -1.28
N LEU A 283 -5.68 14.12 -2.18
CA LEU A 283 -6.74 15.13 -2.10
C LEU A 283 -7.62 14.97 -0.86
N GLN A 284 -7.84 13.76 -0.33
CA GLN A 284 -8.52 13.56 0.97
C GLN A 284 -7.66 14.10 2.14
N VAL A 285 -6.35 13.84 2.14
CA VAL A 285 -5.41 14.42 3.12
C VAL A 285 -5.39 15.95 3.01
N ALA A 286 -5.41 16.50 1.79
CA ALA A 286 -5.49 17.93 1.56
C ALA A 286 -6.78 18.54 2.10
N ARG A 287 -7.96 17.91 1.91
CA ARG A 287 -9.22 18.36 2.54
C ARG A 287 -9.14 18.36 4.07
N PHE A 288 -8.48 17.36 4.67
CA PHE A 288 -8.25 17.31 6.13
C PHE A 288 -7.30 18.42 6.62
N LEU A 289 -6.21 18.69 5.90
CA LEU A 289 -5.26 19.76 6.23
C LEU A 289 -5.90 21.15 6.06
N MET A 290 -6.65 21.37 4.98
CA MET A 290 -7.42 22.61 4.76
C MET A 290 -8.48 22.84 5.84
N LYS A 291 -9.19 21.78 6.28
CA LYS A 291 -10.11 21.82 7.43
C LYS A 291 -9.40 22.07 8.76
N THR A 292 -8.12 21.72 8.88
CA THR A 292 -7.29 22.06 10.04
C THR A 292 -6.89 23.53 9.99
N VAL A 293 -6.47 24.04 8.81
CA VAL A 293 -6.11 25.45 8.61
C VAL A 293 -7.29 26.39 8.88
N SER A 294 -8.51 26.04 8.45
CA SER A 294 -9.71 26.85 8.73
C SER A 294 -10.12 26.89 10.20
N GLN A 295 -9.55 26.03 11.06
CA GLN A 295 -9.76 26.05 12.50
C GLN A 295 -8.65 26.81 13.27
N LEU A 296 -7.59 27.26 12.60
CA LEU A 296 -6.51 28.03 13.24
C LEU A 296 -7.03 29.38 13.74
N GLY A 297 -6.90 29.62 15.04
CA GLY A 297 -7.47 30.80 15.72
C GLY A 297 -8.87 30.57 16.32
N SER A 298 -9.54 29.44 16.06
CA SER A 298 -10.85 29.11 16.66
C SER A 298 -10.82 28.70 18.14
N GLY A 299 -9.66 28.83 18.81
CA GLY A 299 -9.41 28.32 20.17
C GLY A 299 -9.16 26.81 20.25
N LYS A 300 -9.57 26.02 19.25
CA LYS A 300 -9.25 24.59 19.16
C LYS A 300 -7.78 24.41 18.77
N GLN A 301 -7.06 23.58 19.51
CA GLN A 301 -5.67 23.23 19.21
C GLN A 301 -5.60 21.98 18.32
N PRO A 302 -4.81 21.99 17.23
CA PRO A 302 -4.45 20.79 16.48
C PRO A 302 -3.73 19.75 17.37
N VAL A 303 -3.89 18.47 17.05
CA VAL A 303 -3.33 17.34 17.83
C VAL A 303 -2.82 16.23 16.91
N GLY A 304 -1.99 15.32 17.43
CA GLY A 304 -1.37 14.25 16.65
C GLY A 304 -0.48 14.80 15.54
N THR A 305 -0.58 14.25 14.33
CA THR A 305 0.24 14.63 13.17
C THR A 305 0.10 16.09 12.75
N THR A 306 -0.97 16.80 13.13
CA THR A 306 -1.15 18.23 12.82
C THR A 306 -0.80 19.17 13.99
N ALA A 307 -0.32 18.66 15.14
CA ALA A 307 -0.04 19.46 16.33
C ALA A 307 0.91 20.65 16.07
N TYR A 308 1.85 20.52 15.13
CA TYR A 308 2.76 21.60 14.73
C TYR A 308 2.03 22.84 14.20
N MET A 309 0.83 22.70 13.62
CA MET A 309 0.00 23.82 13.18
C MET A 309 -0.44 24.73 14.34
N GLY A 310 -0.40 24.27 15.61
CA GLY A 310 -0.55 25.15 16.77
C GLY A 310 0.55 26.23 16.86
N ARG A 311 1.75 25.95 16.33
CA ARG A 311 2.88 26.89 16.22
C ARG A 311 2.91 27.70 14.92
N VAL A 312 1.84 27.68 14.11
CA VAL A 312 1.78 28.32 12.78
C VAL A 312 2.30 29.77 12.72
N LYS A 313 2.07 30.58 13.76
CA LYS A 313 2.55 31.97 13.81
C LYS A 313 4.08 32.07 13.70
N HIS A 314 4.80 31.18 14.39
CA HIS A 314 6.25 31.06 14.32
C HIS A 314 6.67 30.45 12.97
N LEU A 315 6.05 29.33 12.57
CA LEU A 315 6.40 28.60 11.34
C LEU A 315 6.23 29.43 10.05
N LEU A 316 5.31 30.39 10.02
CA LEU A 316 5.15 31.34 8.90
C LEU A 316 6.21 32.45 8.87
N GLN A 317 6.97 32.64 9.95
CA GLN A 317 7.91 33.76 10.14
C GLN A 317 9.35 33.32 10.42
N CYS A 318 9.59 32.06 10.77
CA CYS A 318 10.90 31.54 11.12
C CYS A 318 11.91 31.69 9.98
N CYS A 319 13.14 32.04 10.37
CA CYS A 319 14.35 31.89 9.58
C CYS A 319 15.11 30.68 10.13
N SER A 320 15.92 30.02 9.30
CA SER A 320 16.69 28.86 9.74
C SER A 320 18.05 29.29 10.25
N ASP A 321 18.39 28.93 11.49
CA ASP A 321 19.70 29.26 12.13
C ASP A 321 20.86 28.35 11.65
N ILE A 322 20.69 27.67 10.51
CA ILE A 322 21.70 26.81 9.88
C ILE A 322 22.84 27.67 9.31
N GLN A 323 24.08 27.39 9.70
CA GLN A 323 25.27 28.12 9.23
C GLN A 323 26.29 27.22 8.53
N GLN A 324 26.31 25.92 8.84
CA GLN A 324 27.20 24.91 8.25
C GLN A 324 26.45 23.60 7.93
N ALA A 325 27.05 22.71 7.15
CA ALA A 325 26.40 21.49 6.67
C ALA A 325 26.01 20.53 7.80
N GLU A 326 26.84 20.49 8.85
CA GLU A 326 26.69 19.67 10.04
C GLU A 326 25.46 20.05 10.88
N ASP A 327 24.98 21.29 10.75
CA ASP A 327 23.77 21.73 11.45
C ASP A 327 22.51 21.03 10.92
N TRP A 328 22.49 20.58 9.65
CA TRP A 328 21.38 19.79 9.11
C TRP A 328 21.25 18.40 9.75
N LEU A 329 22.28 17.91 10.45
CA LEU A 329 22.20 16.66 11.22
C LEU A 329 21.34 16.80 12.49
N LYS A 330 20.94 18.02 12.87
CA LYS A 330 20.06 18.29 14.02
C LYS A 330 18.60 17.97 13.65
N PRO A 331 17.95 16.95 14.26
CA PRO A 331 16.59 16.56 13.87
C PRO A 331 15.56 17.69 14.02
N THR A 332 15.76 18.60 14.98
CA THR A 332 14.92 19.79 15.19
C THR A 332 14.93 20.76 14.01
N ALA A 333 16.07 20.91 13.31
CA ALA A 333 16.17 21.80 12.16
C ALA A 333 15.49 21.20 10.91
N ILE A 334 15.63 19.89 10.70
CA ILE A 334 14.88 19.15 9.67
C ILE A 334 13.38 19.27 9.94
N LEU A 335 12.94 18.99 11.18
CA LEU A 335 11.53 19.05 11.56
C LEU A 335 10.97 20.46 11.36
N GLU A 336 11.61 21.52 11.87
CA GLU A 336 11.11 22.88 11.70
C GLU A 336 11.06 23.30 10.22
N ALA A 337 12.05 22.92 9.40
CA ALA A 337 12.04 23.21 7.98
C ALA A 337 10.87 22.55 7.24
N PHE A 338 10.55 21.29 7.55
CA PHE A 338 9.42 20.57 6.97
C PHE A 338 8.06 21.09 7.51
N GLU A 339 7.94 21.30 8.82
CA GLU A 339 6.76 21.91 9.46
C GLU A 339 6.46 23.30 8.85
N ALA A 340 7.49 24.14 8.69
CA ALA A 340 7.37 25.47 8.11
C ALA A 340 7.01 25.42 6.62
N ARG A 341 7.59 24.50 5.85
CA ARG A 341 7.22 24.28 4.43
C ARG A 341 5.73 23.95 4.31
N VAL A 342 5.25 22.91 5.00
CA VAL A 342 3.86 22.46 4.87
C VAL A 342 2.88 23.50 5.42
N ALA A 343 3.19 24.14 6.55
CA ALA A 343 2.39 25.23 7.09
C ALA A 343 2.28 26.42 6.11
N ARG A 344 3.39 26.83 5.45
CA ARG A 344 3.39 27.92 4.46
C ARG A 344 2.58 27.54 3.20
N MET A 345 2.74 26.31 2.68
CA MET A 345 1.98 25.82 1.53
C MET A 345 0.47 25.82 1.79
N PHE A 346 0.00 25.15 2.85
CA PHE A 346 -1.44 25.03 3.12
C PHE A 346 -2.08 26.36 3.56
N VAL A 347 -1.36 27.25 4.24
CA VAL A 347 -1.85 28.62 4.52
C VAL A 347 -1.90 29.48 3.25
N ALA A 348 -0.99 29.30 2.29
CA ALA A 348 -1.07 29.98 0.99
C ALA A 348 -2.27 29.48 0.18
N CYS A 349 -2.48 28.16 0.10
CA CYS A 349 -3.64 27.57 -0.58
C CYS A 349 -4.96 28.05 0.05
N ALA A 350 -5.08 28.02 1.38
CA ALA A 350 -6.26 28.53 2.08
C ALA A 350 -6.56 30.01 1.80
N ARG A 351 -5.53 30.86 1.69
CA ARG A 351 -5.66 32.28 1.30
C ARG A 351 -6.03 32.48 -0.16
N ASN A 352 -5.78 31.51 -1.04
CA ASN A 352 -6.19 31.58 -2.44
C ASN A 352 -7.62 31.07 -2.63
N ILE A 353 -7.97 29.92 -2.04
CA ILE A 353 -9.35 29.41 -2.03
C ILE A 353 -10.31 30.40 -1.38
N SER A 354 -9.89 31.15 -0.36
CA SER A 354 -10.74 32.20 0.26
C SER A 354 -11.01 33.43 -0.63
N LYS A 355 -10.46 33.48 -1.86
CA LYS A 355 -10.74 34.54 -2.86
C LYS A 355 -11.68 34.06 -3.98
N MET A 356 -11.90 32.76 -4.09
CA MET A 356 -12.64 32.11 -5.18
C MET A 356 -14.15 32.09 -4.87
N PRO A 357 -15.03 31.98 -5.88
CA PRO A 357 -16.48 32.16 -5.69
C PRO A 357 -17.10 31.08 -4.78
N SER A 358 -16.54 29.87 -4.77
CA SER A 358 -16.85 28.82 -3.79
C SER A 358 -15.62 28.06 -3.33
N GLN A 359 -15.70 27.44 -2.13
CA GLN A 359 -14.61 26.61 -1.60
C GLN A 359 -14.39 25.32 -2.40
N GLU A 360 -15.40 24.83 -3.11
CA GLU A 360 -15.32 23.59 -3.88
C GLU A 360 -14.69 23.81 -5.25
N GLU A 361 -15.10 24.88 -5.93
CA GLU A 361 -14.45 25.41 -7.15
C GLU A 361 -12.98 25.72 -6.91
N GLY A 362 -12.65 26.47 -5.85
CA GLY A 362 -11.26 26.77 -5.52
C GLY A 362 -10.43 25.56 -5.10
N PHE A 363 -11.04 24.52 -4.54
CA PHE A 363 -10.36 23.25 -4.25
C PHE A 363 -10.11 22.43 -5.53
N ALA A 364 -10.98 22.54 -6.54
CA ALA A 364 -10.78 21.93 -7.85
C ALA A 364 -9.71 22.69 -8.67
N GLU A 365 -9.77 24.02 -8.70
CA GLU A 365 -8.83 24.87 -9.44
C GLU A 365 -7.40 24.74 -8.90
N LEU A 366 -7.22 24.71 -7.58
CA LEU A 366 -5.90 24.56 -6.94
C LEU A 366 -5.56 23.11 -6.60
N SER A 367 -6.20 22.12 -7.23
CA SER A 367 -5.97 20.70 -6.95
C SER A 367 -4.51 20.25 -7.18
N SER A 368 -3.78 20.92 -8.09
CA SER A 368 -2.33 20.71 -8.31
C SER A 368 -1.42 21.30 -7.24
N ASP A 369 -1.88 22.31 -6.50
CA ASP A 369 -1.11 22.97 -5.42
C ASP A 369 -1.31 22.26 -4.07
N LEU A 370 -2.25 21.31 -4.02
CA LEU A 370 -2.75 20.62 -2.83
C LEU A 370 -2.23 19.18 -2.68
N VAL A 371 -1.49 18.66 -3.66
CA VAL A 371 -1.06 17.25 -3.81
C VAL A 371 0.47 17.15 -3.89
#